data_AF-A0A0P7ZVB7-F1
#
_entry.id   AF-A0A0P7ZVB7-F1
#
_cell.length_a   1.000
_cell.length_b   1.000
_cell.length_c   1.000
_cell.angle_alpha   90.00
_cell.angle_beta   90.00
_cell.angle_gamma   90.00
#
_symmetry.space_group_name_H-M   'P 1'
#
loop_
_entity.id
_entity.type
_entity.pdbx_description
1 polymer ?
#
loop_
_entity_poly.entity_id
_entity_poly.type
_entity_poly.pdbx_seq_one_letter_code
_entity_poly.pdbx_strand_id
1 'polypeptide(L)'
;MDLPSFIWLWRIAAWSMGLSLTTYCLLAASGGFLYYARSHNPAPTQATTQPITQSGEAVAQGSPNALPNTPGLASAALNRPAWLRPTHYILGGILVLLVLLLLGIGVVGTLGEYGGLGHSVHLPAGLTVVALTLASAWCASRISPQRPWARKAHLTINGILLVAFITVTATGWSVVQKYL
;
A
#
# COMPACT_ATOMS: atom_id res chain seq x y z
N MET A 1 1.53 39.76 3.94
CA MET A 1 0.25 39.06 3.66
C MET A 1 -0.60 39.16 4.92
N ASP A 2 -1.92 39.18 4.80
CA ASP A 2 -2.78 39.33 5.97
C ASP A 2 -2.70 38.06 6.86
N LEU A 3 -2.31 38.26 8.11
CA LEU A 3 -2.14 37.26 9.17
C LEU A 3 -3.26 36.18 9.27
N PRO A 4 -4.55 36.46 8.98
CA PRO A 4 -5.61 35.44 9.02
C PRO A 4 -5.46 34.33 7.97
N SER A 5 -4.91 34.64 6.80
CA SER A 5 -4.77 33.67 5.69
C SER A 5 -3.69 32.62 5.98
N PHE A 6 -2.61 33.04 6.64
CA PHE A 6 -1.49 32.18 7.01
C PHE A 6 -1.90 31.10 8.01
N ILE A 7 -2.55 31.48 9.13
CA ILE A 7 -3.06 30.53 10.13
C ILE A 7 -4.01 29.50 9.50
N TRP A 8 -4.85 29.94 8.55
CA TRP A 8 -5.80 29.05 7.86
C TRP A 8 -5.10 27.99 7.01
N LEU A 9 -4.00 28.35 6.34
CA LEU A 9 -3.17 27.44 5.56
C LEU A 9 -2.56 26.33 6.43
N TRP A 10 -2.06 26.68 7.63
CA TRP A 10 -1.52 25.71 8.59
C TRP A 10 -2.59 24.78 9.16
N ARG A 11 -3.81 25.28 9.38
CA ARG A 11 -4.94 24.42 9.79
C ARG A 11 -5.26 23.39 8.72
N ILE A 12 -5.33 23.80 7.45
CA ILE A 12 -5.52 22.85 6.34
C ILE A 12 -4.38 21.83 6.35
N ALA A 13 -3.12 22.27 6.46
CA ALA A 13 -1.97 21.38 6.48
C ALA A 13 -2.05 20.30 7.57
N ALA A 14 -2.43 20.69 8.80
CA ALA A 14 -2.59 19.77 9.92
C ALA A 14 -3.70 18.73 9.67
N TRP A 15 -4.86 19.14 9.14
CA TRP A 15 -5.93 18.22 8.78
C TRP A 15 -5.52 17.26 7.66
N SER A 16 -4.86 17.77 6.61
CA SER A 16 -4.35 16.95 5.51
C SER A 16 -3.29 15.95 5.99
N MET A 17 -2.48 16.33 6.97
CA MET A 17 -1.51 15.43 7.60
C MET A 17 -2.21 14.26 8.31
N GLY A 18 -3.21 14.54 9.16
CA GLY A 18 -3.98 13.49 9.83
C GLY A 18 -4.70 12.56 8.85
N LEU A 19 -5.25 13.12 7.76
CA LEU A 19 -5.86 12.34 6.69
C LEU A 19 -4.83 11.43 6.01
N SER A 20 -3.62 11.93 5.74
CA SER A 20 -2.53 11.14 5.14
C SER A 20 -2.14 9.94 6.01
N LEU A 21 -1.99 10.14 7.32
CA LEU A 21 -1.71 9.04 8.26
C LEU A 21 -2.84 8.01 8.26
N THR A 22 -4.09 8.47 8.26
CA THR A 22 -5.26 7.59 8.21
C THR A 22 -5.28 6.77 6.91
N THR A 23 -5.08 7.42 5.77
CA THR A 23 -4.99 6.75 4.47
C THR A 23 -3.83 5.75 4.44
N TYR A 24 -2.67 6.10 4.99
CA TYR A 24 -1.53 5.20 5.08
C TYR A 24 -1.84 3.95 5.92
N CYS A 25 -2.50 4.10 7.06
CA CYS A 25 -2.96 2.96 7.88
C CYS A 25 -3.93 2.05 7.12
N LEU A 26 -4.90 2.63 6.39
CA LEU A 26 -5.83 1.88 5.55
C LEU A 26 -5.10 1.16 4.40
N LEU A 27 -4.07 1.79 3.83
CA LEU A 27 -3.24 1.19 2.80
C LEU A 27 -2.43 0.01 3.33
N ALA A 28 -1.85 0.15 4.53
CA ALA A 28 -1.15 -0.92 5.23
C ALA A 28 -2.08 -2.09 5.56
N ALA A 29 -3.28 -1.82 6.09
CA ALA A 29 -4.27 -2.85 6.38
C ALA A 29 -4.73 -3.60 5.12
N SER A 30 -5.11 -2.87 4.07
CA SER A 30 -5.53 -3.47 2.80
C SER A 30 -4.39 -4.25 2.12
N GLY A 31 -3.15 -3.74 2.15
CA GLY A 31 -1.98 -4.42 1.63
C GLY A 31 -1.60 -5.67 2.43
N GLY A 32 -1.69 -5.60 3.75
CA GLY A 32 -1.50 -6.74 4.66
C GLY A 32 -2.52 -7.83 4.40
N PHE A 33 -3.80 -7.48 4.20
CA PHE A 33 -4.82 -8.46 3.83
C PHE A 33 -4.53 -9.11 2.46
N LEU A 34 -4.12 -8.33 1.46
CA LEU A 34 -3.72 -8.87 0.15
C LEU A 34 -2.53 -9.83 0.23
N TYR A 35 -1.61 -9.58 1.17
CA TYR A 35 -0.48 -10.46 1.44
C TYR A 35 -0.92 -11.75 2.14
N TYR A 36 -1.72 -11.63 3.21
CA TYR A 36 -2.26 -12.75 3.99
C TYR A 36 -3.14 -13.70 3.17
N ALA A 37 -4.08 -13.15 2.39
CA ALA A 37 -4.99 -13.95 1.57
C ALA A 37 -4.25 -14.75 0.49
N ARG A 38 -3.04 -14.32 0.09
CA ARG A 38 -2.19 -15.05 -0.86
C ARG A 38 -1.39 -16.15 -0.16
N SER A 39 -0.86 -15.91 1.05
CA SER A 39 -0.07 -16.93 1.76
C SER A 39 -0.90 -18.14 2.19
N HIS A 40 -2.20 -17.96 2.40
CA HIS A 40 -3.12 -19.04 2.80
C HIS A 40 -3.82 -19.73 1.63
N ASN A 41 -3.74 -19.17 0.41
CA ASN A 41 -4.21 -19.82 -0.81
C ASN A 41 -3.02 -20.00 -1.78
N PRO A 42 -1.99 -20.79 -1.42
CA PRO A 42 -1.02 -21.22 -2.41
C PRO A 42 -1.79 -21.93 -3.52
N ALA A 43 -1.51 -21.58 -4.78
CA ALA A 43 -2.05 -22.35 -5.91
C ALA A 43 -1.71 -23.83 -5.64
N PRO A 44 -2.62 -24.78 -5.93
CA PRO A 44 -2.26 -26.19 -5.88
C PRO A 44 -1.05 -26.32 -6.78
N THR A 45 0.11 -26.58 -6.17
CA THR A 45 1.33 -26.98 -6.87
C THR A 45 0.86 -27.96 -7.92
N GLN A 46 1.01 -27.60 -9.20
CA GLN A 46 0.59 -28.45 -10.30
C GLN A 46 1.05 -29.85 -9.94
N ALA A 47 0.10 -30.78 -9.80
CA ALA A 47 0.38 -32.19 -9.67
C ALA A 47 1.43 -32.48 -10.74
N THR A 48 2.63 -32.80 -10.26
CA THR A 48 3.82 -33.09 -11.03
C THR A 48 3.42 -33.80 -12.30
N THR A 49 3.81 -33.20 -13.43
CA THR A 49 3.87 -33.79 -14.76
C THR A 49 4.00 -35.32 -14.69
N GLN A 50 2.87 -36.03 -14.78
CA GLN A 50 2.88 -37.46 -15.06
C GLN A 50 3.32 -37.59 -16.52
N PRO A 51 4.45 -38.24 -16.84
CA PRO A 51 4.78 -38.54 -18.22
C PRO A 51 3.71 -39.51 -18.73
N ILE A 52 3.05 -39.14 -19.82
CA ILE A 52 2.14 -40.03 -20.54
C ILE A 52 2.95 -41.23 -21.00
N THR A 53 2.84 -42.35 -20.30
CA THR A 53 3.17 -43.67 -20.83
C THR A 53 1.94 -44.53 -20.65
N GLN A 54 0.99 -44.41 -21.58
CA GLN A 54 -0.15 -45.29 -21.67
C GLN A 54 -0.11 -45.99 -23.03
N SER A 55 0.82 -46.92 -23.17
CA SER A 55 0.79 -47.95 -24.21
C SER A 55 -0.04 -49.12 -23.70
N GLY A 56 -1.26 -49.23 -24.25
CA GLY A 56 -2.08 -50.44 -24.40
C GLY A 56 -2.22 -51.42 -23.24
N GLU A 57 -3.43 -51.54 -22.70
CA GLU A 57 -4.04 -52.84 -22.39
C GLU A 57 -5.57 -52.69 -22.20
N ALA A 58 -6.29 -53.70 -22.63
CA ALA A 58 -7.72 -53.68 -22.87
C ALA A 58 -8.53 -54.36 -21.74
N VAL A 59 -9.85 -54.15 -21.78
CA VAL A 59 -10.92 -55.07 -21.31
C VAL A 59 -11.36 -55.04 -19.83
N ALA A 60 -12.69 -54.94 -19.69
CA ALA A 60 -13.60 -55.52 -18.68
C ALA A 60 -14.12 -54.68 -17.49
N GLN A 61 -15.45 -54.49 -17.56
CA GLN A 61 -16.47 -54.83 -16.54
C GLN A 61 -16.86 -53.77 -15.52
N GLY A 62 -18.18 -53.70 -15.30
CA GLY A 62 -18.88 -52.62 -14.62
C GLY A 62 -19.03 -52.80 -13.11
N SER A 63 -19.42 -51.70 -12.46
CA SER A 63 -19.99 -51.70 -11.12
C SER A 63 -21.00 -50.54 -11.00
N PRO A 64 -22.30 -50.80 -10.75
CA PRO A 64 -23.31 -49.75 -10.60
C PRO A 64 -23.43 -49.18 -9.17
N ASN A 65 -22.50 -49.45 -8.25
CA ASN A 65 -22.58 -48.99 -6.86
C ASN A 65 -21.26 -48.39 -6.35
N ALA A 66 -20.95 -47.16 -6.78
CA ALA A 66 -20.01 -46.29 -6.07
C ALA A 66 -20.78 -45.05 -5.59
N LEU A 67 -20.79 -44.88 -4.26
CA LEU A 67 -21.49 -43.86 -3.50
C LEU A 67 -21.31 -42.45 -4.08
N PRO A 68 -22.30 -41.54 -3.94
CA PRO A 68 -22.09 -40.14 -4.28
C PRO A 68 -20.95 -39.61 -3.41
N ASN A 69 -19.90 -39.18 -4.10
CA ASN A 69 -18.82 -38.36 -3.55
C ASN A 69 -19.47 -37.24 -2.74
N THR A 70 -19.49 -37.34 -1.41
CA THR A 70 -19.74 -36.17 -0.58
C THR A 70 -18.51 -35.29 -0.79
N PRO A 71 -18.61 -34.13 -1.45
CA PRO A 71 -17.50 -33.20 -1.46
C PRO A 71 -17.37 -32.78 0.01
N GLY A 72 -16.34 -33.33 0.66
CA GLY A 72 -15.99 -32.99 2.01
C GLY A 72 -15.98 -31.48 2.11
N LEU A 73 -16.68 -30.96 3.11
CA LEU A 73 -16.63 -29.61 3.67
C LEU A 73 -15.47 -28.82 3.05
N ALA A 74 -15.72 -28.29 1.84
CA ALA A 74 -14.66 -27.78 1.01
C ALA A 74 -14.09 -26.61 1.77
N SER A 75 -12.86 -26.79 2.23
CA SER A 75 -11.98 -25.79 2.84
C SER A 75 -12.43 -24.42 2.39
N ALA A 76 -12.97 -23.61 3.30
CA ALA A 76 -13.40 -22.25 3.01
C ALA A 76 -12.16 -21.46 2.58
N ALA A 77 -11.77 -21.63 1.31
CA ALA A 77 -10.77 -20.85 0.65
C ALA A 77 -11.25 -19.42 0.82
N LEU A 78 -10.51 -18.61 1.56
CA LEU A 78 -10.82 -17.20 1.77
C LEU A 78 -10.82 -16.57 0.38
N ASN A 79 -12.00 -16.52 -0.24
CA ASN A 79 -12.17 -16.03 -1.59
C ASN A 79 -11.84 -14.54 -1.53
N ARG A 80 -10.70 -14.16 -2.11
CA ARG A 80 -10.20 -12.79 -1.97
C ARG A 80 -11.25 -11.85 -2.58
N PRO A 81 -11.82 -10.89 -1.81
CA PRO A 81 -12.80 -9.99 -2.35
C PRO A 81 -12.23 -9.22 -3.55
N ALA A 82 -12.97 -9.20 -4.66
CA ALA A 82 -12.52 -8.59 -5.92
C ALA A 82 -12.25 -7.08 -5.76
N TRP A 83 -12.97 -6.41 -4.86
CA TRP A 83 -12.87 -4.97 -4.59
C TRP A 83 -11.60 -4.57 -3.83
N LEU A 84 -10.93 -5.50 -3.15
CA LEU A 84 -9.80 -5.14 -2.28
C LEU A 84 -8.59 -4.60 -3.06
N ARG A 85 -8.34 -5.15 -4.25
CA ARG A 85 -7.26 -4.68 -5.13
C ARG A 85 -7.51 -3.25 -5.62
N PRO A 86 -8.67 -2.90 -6.23
CA PRO A 86 -8.93 -1.52 -6.63
C PRO A 86 -8.96 -0.57 -5.43
N THR A 87 -9.51 -0.98 -4.27
CA THR A 87 -9.45 -0.16 -3.04
C THR A 87 -8.00 0.19 -2.65
N HIS A 88 -7.09 -0.79 -2.65
CA HIS A 88 -5.69 -0.54 -2.35
C HIS A 88 -5.03 0.44 -3.35
N TYR A 89 -5.32 0.30 -4.64
CA TYR A 89 -4.82 1.24 -5.66
C TYR A 89 -5.38 2.66 -5.48
N ILE A 90 -6.67 2.80 -5.19
CA ILE A 90 -7.32 4.10 -4.97
C ILE A 90 -6.73 4.77 -3.72
N LEU A 91 -6.60 4.03 -2.60
CA LEU A 91 -5.98 4.54 -1.38
C LEU A 91 -4.53 4.99 -1.64
N GLY A 92 -3.77 4.24 -2.46
CA GLY A 92 -2.42 4.62 -2.85
C GLY A 92 -2.37 5.91 -3.66
N GLY A 93 -3.30 6.08 -4.61
CA GLY A 93 -3.45 7.32 -5.38
C GLY A 93 -3.83 8.52 -4.50
N ILE A 94 -4.79 8.34 -3.57
CA ILE A 94 -5.17 9.37 -2.60
C ILE A 94 -3.96 9.77 -1.74
N LEU A 95 -3.20 8.81 -1.24
CA LEU A 95 -2.02 9.09 -0.43
C LEU A 95 -0.97 9.90 -1.20
N VAL A 96 -0.69 9.54 -2.46
CA VAL A 96 0.22 10.31 -3.32
C VAL A 96 -0.25 11.75 -3.47
N LEU A 97 -1.53 11.97 -3.76
CA LEU A 97 -2.10 13.31 -3.92
C LEU A 97 -2.02 14.11 -2.62
N LEU A 98 -2.35 13.50 -1.48
CA LEU A 98 -2.27 14.16 -0.18
C LEU A 98 -0.82 14.56 0.14
N VAL A 99 0.14 13.66 -0.03
CA VAL A 99 1.56 13.96 0.25
C VAL A 99 2.08 15.11 -0.63
N LEU A 100 1.70 15.15 -1.91
CA LEU A 100 2.06 16.25 -2.81
C LEU A 100 1.35 17.56 -2.44
N LEU A 101 0.08 17.49 -2.02
CA LEU A 101 -0.66 18.64 -1.50
C LEU A 101 0.03 19.22 -0.25
N LEU A 102 0.43 18.38 0.70
CA LEU A 102 1.17 18.80 1.90
C LEU A 102 2.49 19.47 1.54
N LEU A 103 3.25 18.90 0.60
CA LEU A 103 4.48 19.53 0.11
C LEU A 103 4.20 20.90 -0.49
N GLY A 104 3.17 21.01 -1.34
CA GLY A 104 2.78 22.28 -1.95
C GLY A 104 2.40 23.33 -0.91
N ILE A 105 1.55 22.97 0.06
CA ILE A 105 1.16 23.86 1.16
C ILE A 105 2.39 24.28 1.99
N GLY A 106 3.29 23.34 2.31
CA GLY A 106 4.50 23.63 3.07
C GLY A 106 5.47 24.56 2.34
N VAL A 107 5.66 24.37 1.03
CA VAL A 107 6.51 25.25 0.19
C VAL A 107 5.90 26.64 0.07
N VAL A 108 4.61 26.74 -0.25
CA VAL A 108 3.91 28.05 -0.35
C VAL A 108 3.92 28.77 1.00
N GLY A 109 3.66 28.07 2.10
CA GLY A 109 3.66 28.65 3.43
C GLY A 109 5.04 29.13 3.89
N THR A 110 6.11 28.39 3.57
CA THR A 110 7.47 28.80 3.95
C THR A 110 8.01 29.93 3.08
N LEU A 111 7.82 29.86 1.76
CA LEU A 111 8.25 30.93 0.85
C LEU A 111 7.44 32.21 1.07
N GLY A 112 6.14 32.09 1.33
CA GLY A 112 5.23 33.23 1.50
C GLY A 112 5.56 34.09 2.74
N GLU A 113 5.97 33.48 3.85
CA GLU A 113 6.30 34.22 5.08
C GLU A 113 7.79 34.49 5.26
N TYR A 114 8.65 33.52 4.96
CA TYR A 114 10.08 33.62 5.29
C TYR A 114 10.97 34.02 4.11
N GLY A 115 10.41 34.11 2.89
CA GLY A 115 11.16 34.45 1.68
C GLY A 115 12.19 33.38 1.25
N GLY A 116 12.19 32.21 1.88
CA GLY A 116 13.14 31.13 1.64
C GLY A 116 12.68 29.78 2.19
N LEU A 117 13.32 28.71 1.73
CA LEU A 117 13.05 27.34 2.18
C LEU A 117 13.70 27.13 3.56
N GLY A 118 12.88 27.18 4.62
CA GLY A 118 13.36 27.17 6.01
C GLY A 118 14.31 26.00 6.34
N HIS A 119 15.32 26.25 7.18
CA HIS A 119 16.37 25.30 7.58
C HIS A 119 15.91 24.30 8.67
N SER A 120 14.68 23.79 8.55
CA SER A 120 14.09 22.87 9.52
C SER A 120 14.38 21.42 9.14
N VAL A 121 14.47 20.53 10.13
CA VAL A 121 14.53 19.07 9.91
C VAL A 121 13.22 18.55 9.27
N HIS A 122 12.11 19.29 9.38
CA HIS A 122 10.83 18.91 8.82
C HIS A 122 10.84 18.88 7.29
N LEU A 123 11.51 19.84 6.63
CA LEU A 123 11.58 19.91 5.16
C LEU A 123 12.27 18.69 4.52
N PRO A 124 13.51 18.30 4.91
CA PRO A 124 14.13 17.09 4.38
C PRO A 124 13.37 15.82 4.78
N ALA A 125 12.75 15.77 5.97
CA ALA A 125 11.88 14.65 6.34
C ALA A 125 10.66 14.53 5.41
N GLY A 126 10.00 15.66 5.11
CA GLY A 126 8.87 15.73 4.18
C GLY A 126 9.26 15.34 2.74
N LEU A 127 10.39 15.83 2.24
CA LEU A 127 10.92 15.44 0.92
C LEU A 127 11.25 13.94 0.86
N THR A 128 11.77 13.38 1.96
CA THR A 128 12.02 11.94 2.07
C THR A 128 10.71 11.15 1.97
N VAL A 129 9.65 11.58 2.67
CA VAL A 129 8.32 10.96 2.57
C VAL A 129 7.77 11.03 1.15
N VAL A 130 7.89 12.18 0.47
CA VAL A 130 7.46 12.34 -0.93
C VAL A 130 8.21 11.38 -1.85
N ALA A 131 9.54 11.35 -1.76
CA ALA A 131 10.38 10.49 -2.59
C ALA A 131 10.04 9.00 -2.38
N LEU A 132 9.94 8.56 -1.12
CA LEU A 132 9.57 7.19 -0.77
C LEU A 132 8.14 6.84 -1.24
N THR A 133 7.19 7.76 -1.12
CA THR A 133 5.80 7.55 -1.58
C THR A 133 5.74 7.35 -3.09
N LEU A 134 6.43 8.21 -3.86
CA LEU A 134 6.50 8.10 -5.32
C LEU A 134 7.26 6.83 -5.77
N ALA A 135 8.38 6.52 -5.11
CA ALA A 135 9.13 5.29 -5.37
C ALA A 135 8.30 4.03 -5.07
N SER A 136 7.51 4.06 -3.99
CA SER A 136 6.58 2.99 -3.63
C SER A 136 5.48 2.82 -4.69
N ALA A 137 4.86 3.91 -5.14
CA ALA A 137 3.84 3.91 -6.18
C ALA A 137 4.40 3.41 -7.54
N TRP A 138 5.62 3.82 -7.88
CA TRP A 138 6.34 3.31 -9.04
C TRP A 138 6.60 1.80 -8.94
N CYS A 139 7.06 1.32 -7.79
CA CYS A 139 7.24 -0.12 -7.57
C CYS A 139 5.90 -0.87 -7.70
N ALA A 140 4.81 -0.31 -7.18
CA ALA A 140 3.47 -0.90 -7.26
C ALA A 140 2.97 -1.06 -8.71
N SER A 141 3.23 -0.08 -9.59
CA SER A 141 2.84 -0.15 -11.01
C SER A 141 3.64 -1.20 -11.80
N ARG A 142 4.77 -1.67 -11.25
CA ARG A 142 5.67 -2.65 -11.88
C ARG A 142 5.52 -4.06 -11.32
N ILE A 143 4.58 -4.30 -10.40
CA ILE A 143 4.34 -5.63 -9.81
C ILE A 143 3.79 -6.58 -10.89
N SER A 144 4.63 -7.51 -11.33
CA SER A 144 4.25 -8.61 -12.22
C SER A 144 4.97 -9.92 -11.84
N PRO A 145 4.50 -11.09 -12.29
CA PRO A 145 5.21 -12.36 -12.08
C PRO A 145 6.65 -12.36 -12.61
N GLN A 146 6.90 -11.61 -13.69
CA GLN A 146 8.23 -11.49 -14.31
C GLN A 146 9.19 -10.57 -13.52
N ARG A 147 8.68 -9.78 -12.57
CA ARG A 147 9.45 -8.81 -11.77
C ARG A 147 9.15 -8.99 -10.27
N PRO A 148 9.60 -10.09 -9.65
CA PRO A 148 9.32 -10.36 -8.24
C PRO A 148 9.96 -9.32 -7.30
N TRP A 149 11.05 -8.68 -7.72
CA TRP A 149 11.74 -7.63 -6.96
C TRP A 149 10.84 -6.42 -6.67
N ALA A 150 9.95 -6.04 -7.61
CA ALA A 150 9.12 -4.84 -7.49
C ALA A 150 8.20 -4.90 -6.27
N ARG A 151 7.72 -6.11 -5.94
CA ARG A 151 6.90 -6.34 -4.76
C ARG A 151 7.71 -6.24 -3.48
N LYS A 152 8.88 -6.88 -3.42
CA LYS A 152 9.78 -6.80 -2.26
C LYS A 152 10.16 -5.34 -2.01
N ALA A 153 10.56 -4.62 -3.06
CA ALA A 153 10.87 -3.20 -3.00
C ALA A 153 9.69 -2.36 -2.50
N HIS A 154 8.49 -2.54 -3.05
CA HIS A 154 7.29 -1.85 -2.57
C HIS A 154 7.05 -2.10 -1.07
N LEU A 155 7.11 -3.34 -0.60
CA LEU A 155 6.91 -3.66 0.83
C LEU A 155 8.00 -3.05 1.72
N THR A 156 9.28 -3.17 1.32
CA THR A 156 10.40 -2.58 2.07
C THR A 156 10.28 -1.06 2.14
N ILE A 157 9.97 -0.39 1.02
CA ILE A 157 9.77 1.05 0.98
C ILE A 157 8.61 1.46 1.89
N ASN A 158 7.49 0.75 1.89
CA ASN A 158 6.39 1.04 2.83
C ASN A 158 6.84 0.85 4.28
N GLY A 159 7.64 -0.18 4.60
CA GLY A 159 8.22 -0.33 5.95
C GLY A 159 9.05 0.89 6.38
N ILE A 160 9.88 1.43 5.48
CA ILE A 160 10.65 2.66 5.73
C ILE A 160 9.73 3.89 5.80
N LEU A 161 8.70 3.94 4.95
CA LEU A 161 7.73 5.04 4.88
C LEU A 161 6.96 5.20 6.20
N LEU A 162 6.70 4.11 6.94
CA LEU A 162 6.13 4.19 8.29
C LEU A 162 7.01 5.02 9.22
N VAL A 163 8.32 4.74 9.27
CA VAL A 163 9.27 5.47 10.10
C VAL A 163 9.38 6.93 9.65
N ALA A 164 9.38 7.16 8.35
CA ALA A 164 9.39 8.51 7.78
C ALA A 164 8.11 9.30 8.16
N PHE A 165 6.93 8.68 8.12
CA PHE A 165 5.67 9.30 8.56
C PHE A 165 5.67 9.64 10.05
N ILE A 166 6.20 8.77 10.91
CA ILE A 166 6.36 9.07 12.34
C ILE A 166 7.29 10.27 12.53
N THR A 167 8.43 10.28 11.84
CA THR A 167 9.43 11.34 11.93
C THR A 167 8.89 12.68 11.44
N VAL A 168 8.21 12.70 10.29
CA VAL A 168 7.64 13.94 9.74
C VAL A 168 6.51 14.47 10.62
N THR A 169 5.74 13.58 11.27
CA THR A 169 4.69 13.96 12.24
C THR A 169 5.26 14.58 13.49
N ALA A 170 6.30 13.95 14.09
CA ALA A 170 6.95 14.50 15.27
C ALA A 170 7.61 15.87 15.00
N THR A 171 8.30 15.99 13.85
CA THR A 171 8.92 17.27 13.45
C THR A 171 7.87 18.31 13.07
N GLY A 172 6.75 17.92 12.45
CA GLY A 172 5.64 18.80 12.12
C GLY A 172 4.92 19.34 13.36
N TRP A 173 4.70 18.50 14.36
CA TRP A 173 4.16 18.93 15.65
C TRP A 173 5.04 20.00 16.30
N SER A 174 6.36 19.81 16.26
CA SER A 174 7.33 20.79 16.79
C SER A 174 7.28 22.14 16.05
N VAL A 175 6.88 22.14 14.77
CA VAL A 175 6.68 23.37 14.00
C VAL A 175 5.36 24.04 14.40
N VAL A 176 4.26 23.29 14.52
CA VAL A 176 2.95 23.82 14.92
C VAL A 176 2.98 24.48 16.28
N GLN A 177 3.73 23.92 17.25
CA GLN A 177 3.89 24.49 18.59
C GLN A 177 4.53 25.89 18.60
N LYS A 178 5.16 26.34 17.50
CA LYS A 178 5.69 27.70 17.40
C LYS A 178 4.62 28.74 17.07
N TYR A 179 3.45 28.30 16.60
CA TYR A 179 2.36 29.15 16.13
C TYR A 179 1.08 29.02 16.98
N LEU A 180 1.11 28.17 18.03
CA LEU A 180 0.11 28.09 19.10
C LEU A 180 0.59 28.91 20.29
#